data_AF-A0A7Z7QYA7-F1
#
_entry.id   AF-A0A7Z7QYA7-F1
#
_cell.length_a   1.000
_cell.length_b   1.000
_cell.length_c   1.000
_cell.angle_alpha   90.00
_cell.angle_beta   90.00
_cell.angle_gamma   90.00
#
_symmetry.space_group_name_H-M   'P 1'
#
loop_
_entity.id
_entity.type
_entity.pdbx_description
1 polymer ?
#
loop_
_entity_poly.entity_id
_entity_poly.type
_entity_poly.pdbx_seq_one_letter_code
_entity_poly.pdbx_strand_id
1 'polypeptide(L)'
;MSIKNLWQFFKHPEIESPEAGDDHHYDESGEEIKASNKSFWGTVLKIEFADIAFAIDSMLAALAIAVTLPKVGIHFGGMDLGQFVVMFLGGMIGVILMRYAATWFVELLNKYPGLEGAAFAIVGWVGVKLVVMVLAHPDIAVLPEHFPHGVLWQSIFWTVLIGLVIIGWLGSVVKNKKSHK
;
A
#
# COMPACT_ATOMS: atom_id res chain seq x y z
N MET A 1 -24.63 -34.69 -25.23
CA MET A 1 -24.69 -33.25 -24.88
C MET A 1 -24.30 -32.48 -26.12
N SER A 2 -25.22 -31.73 -26.72
CA SER A 2 -25.09 -31.19 -28.08
C SER A 2 -24.01 -30.10 -28.14
N ILE A 3 -23.20 -30.08 -29.21
CA ILE A 3 -22.16 -29.08 -29.50
C ILE A 3 -22.72 -27.64 -29.46
N LYS A 4 -24.03 -27.48 -29.68
CA LYS A 4 -24.74 -26.21 -29.51
C LYS A 4 -24.73 -25.69 -28.06
N ASN A 5 -24.73 -26.58 -27.06
CA ASN A 5 -24.68 -26.20 -25.64
C ASN A 5 -23.29 -25.75 -25.20
N LEU A 6 -22.22 -26.27 -25.82
CA LEU A 6 -20.84 -25.82 -25.58
C LEU A 6 -20.60 -24.41 -26.14
N TRP A 7 -21.20 -24.09 -27.28
CA TRP A 7 -21.05 -22.77 -27.89
C TRP A 7 -21.78 -21.68 -27.09
N GLN A 8 -22.88 -22.04 -26.43
CA GLN A 8 -23.63 -21.13 -25.56
C GLN A 8 -22.91 -20.88 -24.23
N PHE A 9 -22.20 -21.89 -23.71
CA PHE A 9 -21.35 -21.79 -22.51
C PHE A 9 -20.15 -20.85 -22.71
N PHE A 10 -19.56 -20.82 -23.91
CA PHE A 10 -18.44 -19.93 -24.23
C PHE A 10 -18.86 -18.48 -24.53
N LYS A 11 -20.17 -18.22 -24.67
CA LYS A 11 -20.71 -16.90 -25.04
C LYS A 11 -21.29 -16.12 -23.87
N HIS A 12 -21.45 -16.74 -22.71
CA HIS A 12 -21.85 -16.09 -21.46
C HIS A 12 -20.97 -16.59 -20.30
N PRO A 13 -19.74 -16.06 -20.15
CA PRO A 13 -19.03 -16.17 -18.90
C PRO A 13 -19.54 -15.07 -17.96
N GLU A 14 -20.82 -15.11 -17.58
CA GLU A 14 -21.24 -14.42 -16.35
C GLU A 14 -20.73 -15.28 -15.19
N ILE A 15 -19.44 -15.08 -14.89
CA ILE A 15 -18.88 -15.46 -13.61
C ILE A 15 -19.22 -14.30 -12.69
N GLU A 16 -20.36 -14.38 -12.01
CA GLU A 16 -20.58 -13.64 -10.78
C GLU A 16 -19.47 -14.01 -9.80
N SER A 17 -18.57 -13.07 -9.54
CA SER A 17 -17.65 -13.11 -8.41
C SER A 17 -17.35 -11.67 -7.97
N PRO A 18 -17.19 -11.47 -6.65
CA PRO A 18 -17.66 -10.26 -5.98
C PRO A 18 -16.73 -9.08 -6.16
N GLU A 19 -17.35 -7.90 -6.17
CA GLU A 19 -16.79 -6.56 -6.19
C GLU A 19 -15.46 -6.43 -5.42
N ALA A 20 -14.40 -6.13 -6.16
CA ALA A 20 -13.22 -5.41 -5.67
C ALA A 20 -13.01 -4.24 -6.64
N GLY A 21 -13.10 -3.03 -6.11
CA GLY A 21 -13.27 -1.80 -6.88
C GLY A 21 -12.11 -1.49 -7.82
N ASP A 22 -12.47 -1.26 -9.09
CA ASP A 22 -11.82 -0.27 -9.94
C ASP A 22 -12.93 0.24 -10.90
N ASP A 23 -13.66 1.24 -10.42
CA ASP A 23 -14.78 1.91 -11.07
C ASP A 23 -14.31 2.88 -12.16
N HIS A 24 -13.64 2.33 -13.17
CA HIS A 24 -13.50 2.93 -14.49
C HIS A 24 -13.55 1.84 -15.56
N HIS A 25 -14.70 1.17 -15.70
CA HIS A 25 -14.92 0.15 -16.72
C HIS A 25 -15.63 0.67 -17.98
N TYR A 26 -15.95 1.97 -17.99
CA TYR A 26 -16.50 2.70 -19.12
C TYR A 26 -15.72 4.00 -19.29
N ASP A 27 -15.39 4.36 -20.53
CA ASP A 27 -15.09 5.75 -20.82
C ASP A 27 -16.36 6.61 -20.55
N GLU A 28 -16.24 7.95 -20.51
CA GLU A 28 -17.43 8.85 -20.40
C GLU A 28 -18.51 8.56 -21.48
N SER A 29 -18.15 7.77 -22.51
CA SER A 29 -18.94 7.34 -23.65
C SER A 29 -19.67 6.00 -23.48
N GLY A 30 -19.43 5.23 -22.42
CA GLY A 30 -20.14 3.97 -22.16
C GLY A 30 -19.64 2.74 -22.95
N GLU A 31 -18.41 2.73 -23.46
CA GLU A 31 -17.81 1.53 -24.06
C GLU A 31 -17.00 0.67 -23.07
N GLU A 32 -17.15 -0.65 -23.15
CA GLU A 32 -16.38 -1.60 -22.32
C GLU A 32 -14.87 -1.51 -22.62
N ILE A 33 -14.08 -1.15 -21.62
CA ILE A 33 -12.61 -1.18 -21.72
C ILE A 33 -12.17 -2.65 -21.80
N LYS A 34 -11.99 -3.17 -23.02
CA LYS A 34 -11.34 -4.46 -23.23
C LYS A 34 -9.98 -4.43 -22.52
N ALA A 35 -9.73 -5.41 -21.66
CA ALA A 35 -8.45 -5.62 -20.98
C ALA A 35 -7.33 -5.81 -22.02
N SER A 36 -6.81 -4.69 -22.52
CA SER A 36 -5.71 -4.63 -23.47
C SER A 36 -4.42 -4.82 -22.70
N ASN A 37 -3.39 -5.37 -23.36
CA ASN A 37 -2.02 -5.43 -22.83
C ASN A 37 -1.57 -4.08 -22.24
N LYS A 38 -2.10 -2.96 -22.78
CA LYS A 38 -1.84 -1.60 -22.28
C LYS A 38 -2.33 -1.37 -20.84
N SER A 39 -3.46 -1.97 -20.44
CA SER A 39 -3.98 -1.88 -19.07
C SER A 39 -3.07 -2.64 -18.09
N PHE A 40 -2.60 -3.84 -18.48
CA PHE A 40 -1.66 -4.62 -17.66
C PHE A 40 -0.35 -3.87 -17.40
N TRP A 41 0.29 -3.29 -18.43
CA TRP A 41 1.52 -2.51 -18.25
C TRP A 41 1.29 -1.24 -17.41
N GLY A 42 0.11 -0.62 -17.50
CA GLY A 42 -0.26 0.51 -16.65
C GLY A 42 -0.35 0.12 -15.18
N THR A 43 -0.98 -1.01 -14.87
CA THR A 43 -1.09 -1.53 -13.50
C THR A 43 0.27 -1.93 -12.93
N VAL A 44 1.10 -2.64 -13.72
CA VAL A 44 2.47 -3.00 -13.29
C VAL A 44 3.29 -1.75 -13.00
N LEU A 45 3.21 -0.71 -13.84
CA LEU A 45 3.94 0.54 -13.61
C LEU A 45 3.49 1.26 -12.34
N LYS A 46 2.18 1.30 -12.04
CA LYS A 46 1.65 1.88 -10.80
C LYS A 46 2.18 1.13 -9.56
N ILE A 47 2.18 -0.19 -9.60
CA ILE A 47 2.67 -1.04 -8.49
C ILE A 47 4.18 -0.86 -8.32
N GLU A 48 4.94 -0.90 -9.41
CA GLU A 48 6.40 -0.76 -9.37
C GLU A 48 6.83 0.64 -8.89
N PHE A 49 6.07 1.68 -9.23
CA PHE A 49 6.33 3.02 -8.71
C PHE A 49 6.19 3.09 -7.18
N ALA A 50 5.17 2.44 -6.61
CA ALA A 50 5.01 2.33 -5.16
C ALA A 50 6.16 1.52 -4.52
N ASP A 51 6.58 0.43 -5.16
CA ASP A 51 7.70 -0.39 -4.69
C ASP A 51 9.03 0.39 -4.70
N ILE A 52 9.29 1.23 -5.71
CA ILE A 52 10.46 2.13 -5.75
C ILE A 52 10.43 3.13 -4.60
N ALA A 53 9.27 3.74 -4.32
CA ALA A 53 9.14 4.69 -3.22
C ALA A 53 9.45 4.02 -1.86
N PHE A 54 9.01 2.78 -1.67
CA PHE A 54 9.34 2.00 -0.47
C PHE A 54 10.82 1.59 -0.40
N ALA A 55 11.42 1.22 -1.54
CA ALA A 55 12.84 0.87 -1.62
C ALA A 55 13.74 2.03 -1.18
N ILE A 56 13.37 3.27 -1.53
CA ILE A 56 14.11 4.46 -1.13
C ILE A 56 14.00 4.68 0.38
N ASP A 57 12.79 4.56 0.94
CA ASP A 57 12.58 4.69 2.39
C ASP A 57 13.37 3.64 3.18
N SER A 58 13.30 2.36 2.74
CA SER A 58 14.03 1.27 3.40
C SER A 58 15.56 1.40 3.24
N MET A 59 16.03 1.92 2.11
CA MET A 59 17.44 2.22 1.89
C MET A 59 17.93 3.38 2.79
N LEU A 60 17.15 4.46 2.92
CA LEU A 60 17.50 5.61 3.77
C LEU A 60 17.47 5.23 5.26
N ALA A 61 16.50 4.41 5.68
CA ALA A 61 16.47 3.85 7.03
C ALA A 61 17.71 2.97 7.30
N ALA A 62 18.07 2.10 6.35
CA ALA A 62 19.27 1.29 6.46
C ALA A 62 20.56 2.12 6.41
N LEU A 63 20.59 3.21 5.64
CA LEU A 63 21.70 4.16 5.62
C LEU A 63 21.88 4.82 6.99
N ALA A 64 20.79 5.23 7.65
CA ALA A 64 20.84 5.80 9.00
C ALA A 64 21.45 4.83 10.02
N ILE A 65 21.22 3.53 9.86
CA ILE A 65 21.89 2.49 10.68
C ILE A 65 23.35 2.32 10.23
N ALA A 66 23.60 2.21 8.93
CA ALA A 66 24.91 1.97 8.35
C ALA A 66 25.94 3.04 8.75
N VAL A 67 25.56 4.32 8.78
CA VAL A 67 26.49 5.40 9.18
C VAL A 67 26.94 5.29 10.64
N THR A 68 26.22 4.54 11.48
CA THR A 68 26.59 4.29 12.88
C THR A 68 27.46 3.05 13.09
N LEU A 69 27.65 2.21 12.06
CA LEU A 69 28.46 0.99 12.15
C LEU A 69 29.98 1.29 12.17
N PRO A 70 30.77 0.53 12.93
CA PRO A 70 32.22 0.58 12.86
C PRO A 70 32.70 0.14 11.47
N LYS A 71 33.69 0.85 10.94
CA LYS A 71 34.24 0.59 9.60
C LYS A 71 34.98 -0.74 9.57
N VAL A 72 34.69 -1.56 8.57
CA VAL A 72 35.30 -2.88 8.36
C VAL A 72 36.67 -2.76 7.65
N GLY A 73 36.97 -1.58 7.09
CA GLY A 73 38.28 -1.25 6.51
C GLY A 73 38.46 -1.66 5.05
N ILE A 74 37.40 -2.20 4.44
CA ILE A 74 37.32 -2.54 3.02
C ILE A 74 36.43 -1.50 2.36
N HIS A 75 36.95 -0.76 1.38
CA HIS A 75 36.19 0.28 0.69
C HIS A 75 35.66 -0.22 -0.66
N PHE A 76 34.39 0.02 -0.92
CA PHE A 76 33.73 -0.30 -2.19
C PHE A 76 32.86 0.89 -2.62
N GLY A 77 33.05 1.38 -3.85
CA GLY A 77 32.22 2.46 -4.40
C GLY A 77 32.26 3.79 -3.61
N GLY A 78 33.34 4.06 -2.86
CA GLY A 78 33.48 5.28 -2.05
C GLY A 78 32.92 5.20 -0.63
N MET A 79 32.36 4.04 -0.22
CA MET A 79 31.83 3.77 1.12
C MET A 79 32.53 2.55 1.73
N ASP A 80 32.48 2.38 3.06
CA ASP A 80 32.89 1.12 3.69
C ASP A 80 31.95 -0.02 3.26
N LEU A 81 32.52 -1.20 2.99
CA LEU A 81 31.79 -2.36 2.51
C LEU A 81 30.67 -2.78 3.47
N GLY A 82 30.89 -2.69 4.79
CA GLY A 82 29.86 -3.00 5.77
C GLY A 82 28.66 -2.06 5.65
N GLN A 83 28.92 -0.76 5.46
CA GLN A 83 27.88 0.23 5.29
C GLN A 83 27.11 0.06 3.97
N PHE A 84 27.85 -0.18 2.87
CA PHE A 84 27.25 -0.46 1.56
C PHE A 84 26.35 -1.70 1.61
N VAL A 85 26.81 -2.79 2.22
CA VAL A 85 26.04 -4.04 2.33
C VAL A 85 24.77 -3.82 3.14
N VAL A 86 24.83 -3.10 4.27
CA VAL A 86 23.62 -2.80 5.07
C VAL A 86 22.62 -1.96 4.27
N MET A 87 23.08 -0.91 3.59
CA MET A 87 22.22 -0.06 2.76
C MET A 87 21.60 -0.83 1.59
N PHE A 88 22.41 -1.63 0.88
CA PHE A 88 21.97 -2.44 -0.25
C PHE A 88 20.96 -3.52 0.17
N LEU A 89 21.26 -4.24 1.26
CA LEU A 89 20.35 -5.23 1.81
C LEU A 89 19.08 -4.58 2.36
N GLY A 90 19.15 -3.41 2.98
CA GLY A 90 17.97 -2.66 3.42
C GLY A 90 17.03 -2.30 2.28
N GLY A 91 17.58 -1.83 1.16
CA GLY A 91 16.82 -1.61 -0.08
C GLY A 91 16.21 -2.91 -0.62
N MET A 92 17.01 -3.95 -0.81
CA MET A 92 16.53 -5.23 -1.37
C MET A 92 15.49 -5.92 -0.48
N ILE A 93 15.74 -6.02 0.83
CA ILE A 93 14.82 -6.61 1.80
C ILE A 93 13.52 -5.82 1.83
N GLY A 94 13.58 -4.49 1.74
CA GLY A 94 12.39 -3.65 1.69
C GLY A 94 11.46 -4.01 0.53
N VAL A 95 12.00 -4.07 -0.69
CA VAL A 95 11.24 -4.45 -1.90
C VAL A 95 10.68 -5.87 -1.79
N ILE A 96 11.52 -6.82 -1.33
CA ILE A 96 11.11 -8.23 -1.21
C ILE A 96 9.98 -8.38 -0.19
N LEU A 97 10.10 -7.78 0.99
CA LEU A 97 9.09 -7.87 2.03
C LEU A 97 7.77 -7.24 1.60
N MET A 98 7.79 -6.10 0.91
CA MET A 98 6.56 -5.49 0.40
C MET A 98 5.88 -6.35 -0.65
N ARG A 99 6.64 -6.97 -1.56
CA ARG A 99 6.07 -7.88 -2.58
C ARG A 99 5.31 -9.04 -1.95
N TYR A 100 5.85 -9.64 -0.89
CA TYR A 100 5.16 -10.71 -0.16
C TYR A 100 4.02 -10.19 0.71
N ALA A 101 4.21 -9.05 1.40
CA ALA A 101 3.20 -8.44 2.24
C ALA A 101 1.97 -8.01 1.43
N ALA A 102 2.15 -7.44 0.23
CA ALA A 102 1.05 -7.06 -0.65
C ALA A 102 0.22 -8.27 -1.10
N THR A 103 0.88 -9.37 -1.48
CA THR A 103 0.18 -10.62 -1.84
C THR A 103 -0.67 -11.13 -0.67
N TRP A 104 -0.07 -11.22 0.53
CA TRP A 104 -0.79 -11.64 1.72
C TRP A 104 -1.90 -10.67 2.13
N PHE A 105 -1.66 -9.37 1.99
CA PHE A 105 -2.62 -8.32 2.29
C PHE A 105 -3.83 -8.39 1.36
N VAL A 106 -3.62 -8.59 0.05
CA VAL A 106 -4.70 -8.81 -0.91
C VAL A 106 -5.52 -10.05 -0.57
N GLU A 107 -4.87 -11.16 -0.21
CA GLU A 107 -5.58 -12.36 0.27
C GLU A 107 -6.40 -12.10 1.54
N LEU A 108 -5.86 -11.31 2.48
CA LEU A 108 -6.56 -10.93 3.70
C LEU A 108 -7.79 -10.05 3.42
N LEU A 109 -7.67 -9.10 2.50
CA LEU A 109 -8.77 -8.23 2.08
C LEU A 109 -9.87 -9.03 1.38
N ASN A 110 -9.50 -9.96 0.48
CA ASN A 110 -10.46 -10.88 -0.14
C ASN A 110 -11.22 -11.72 0.88
N LYS A 111 -10.56 -12.13 1.98
CA LYS A 111 -11.21 -12.88 3.07
C LYS A 111 -12.08 -12.01 3.97
N TYR A 112 -11.75 -10.73 4.13
CA TYR A 112 -12.47 -9.79 4.98
C TYR A 112 -12.69 -8.45 4.26
N PRO A 113 -13.65 -8.38 3.31
CA PRO A 113 -13.88 -7.18 2.50
C PRO A 113 -14.33 -5.96 3.34
N GLY A 114 -14.84 -6.19 4.57
CA GLY A 114 -15.16 -5.11 5.51
C GLY A 114 -13.95 -4.39 6.10
N LEU A 115 -12.74 -4.96 6.00
CA LEU A 115 -11.50 -4.38 6.53
C LEU A 115 -10.77 -3.50 5.50
N GLU A 116 -11.08 -3.63 4.22
CA GLU A 116 -10.42 -2.89 3.13
C GLU A 116 -10.55 -1.37 3.27
N GLY A 117 -11.78 -0.87 3.36
CA GLY A 117 -12.02 0.56 3.50
C GLY A 117 -11.40 1.14 4.77
N ALA A 118 -11.36 0.37 5.86
CA ALA A 118 -10.71 0.79 7.10
C ALA A 118 -9.19 0.84 6.95
N ALA A 119 -8.59 -0.16 6.30
CA ALA A 119 -7.16 -0.20 6.05
C ALA A 119 -6.71 0.97 5.16
N PHE A 120 -7.45 1.28 4.08
CA PHE A 120 -7.16 2.45 3.25
C PHE A 120 -7.32 3.77 3.99
N ALA A 121 -8.37 3.92 4.80
CA ALA A 121 -8.55 5.12 5.62
C ALA A 121 -7.40 5.31 6.62
N ILE A 122 -6.93 4.23 7.25
CA ILE A 122 -5.80 4.26 8.18
C ILE A 122 -4.51 4.65 7.45
N VAL A 123 -4.19 3.99 6.32
CA VAL A 123 -2.98 4.32 5.52
C VAL A 123 -3.02 5.76 5.04
N GLY A 124 -4.17 6.24 4.54
CA GLY A 124 -4.36 7.63 4.14
C GLY A 124 -4.14 8.61 5.31
N TRP A 125 -4.69 8.30 6.49
CA TRP A 125 -4.50 9.12 7.69
C TRP A 125 -3.04 9.17 8.16
N VAL A 126 -2.34 8.04 8.11
CA VAL A 126 -0.88 7.99 8.37
C VAL A 126 -0.12 8.82 7.34
N GLY A 127 -0.52 8.77 6.07
CA GLY A 127 0.05 9.61 5.00
C GLY A 127 -0.09 11.11 5.29
N VAL A 128 -1.26 11.56 5.77
CA VAL A 128 -1.46 12.96 6.21
C VAL A 128 -0.49 13.33 7.32
N LYS A 129 -0.27 12.45 8.32
CA LYS A 129 0.70 12.69 9.38
C LYS A 129 2.13 12.85 8.84
N LEU A 130 2.53 12.03 7.87
CA LEU A 130 3.85 12.12 7.22
C LEU A 130 4.00 13.45 6.48
N VAL A 131 2.99 13.89 5.72
CA VAL A 131 3.01 15.19 5.05
C VAL A 131 3.11 16.34 6.07
N VAL A 132 2.35 16.29 7.16
CA VAL A 132 2.42 17.30 8.23
C VAL A 132 3.80 17.33 8.88
N MET A 133 4.46 16.18 9.08
CA MET A 133 5.84 16.12 9.58
C MET A 133 6.82 16.76 8.59
N VAL A 134 6.67 16.52 7.29
CA VAL A 134 7.50 17.15 6.25
C VAL A 134 7.30 18.67 6.22
N LEU A 135 6.04 19.15 6.26
CA LEU A 135 5.74 20.59 6.25
C LEU A 135 6.26 21.34 7.49
N ALA A 136 6.42 20.64 8.60
CA ALA A 136 6.99 21.17 9.84
C ALA A 136 8.51 20.98 9.95
N HIS A 137 9.15 20.38 8.94
CA HIS A 137 10.60 20.21 8.94
C HIS A 137 11.30 21.58 8.96
N PRO A 138 12.40 21.77 9.72
CA PRO A 138 13.09 23.05 9.85
C PRO A 138 13.46 23.70 8.52
N ASP A 139 13.79 22.89 7.51
CA ASP A 139 14.16 23.36 6.17
C ASP A 139 12.98 23.80 5.30
N ILE A 140 11.75 23.36 5.62
CA ILE A 140 10.53 23.70 4.86
C ILE A 140 9.76 24.82 5.58
N ALA A 141 9.73 24.80 6.92
CA ALA A 141 9.23 25.84 7.81
C ALA A 141 7.82 26.40 7.49
N VAL A 142 6.99 25.64 6.77
CA VAL A 142 5.60 26.03 6.45
C VAL A 142 4.73 25.92 7.71
N LEU A 143 4.99 24.94 8.56
CA LEU A 143 4.34 24.76 9.86
C LEU A 143 5.36 24.87 11.01
N PRO A 144 4.95 25.26 12.23
CA PRO A 144 5.82 25.26 13.38
C PRO A 144 6.36 23.85 13.68
N GLU A 145 7.66 23.72 13.94
CA GLU A 145 8.33 22.42 14.19
C GLU A 145 7.70 21.61 15.33
N HIS A 146 7.21 22.29 16.36
CA HIS A 146 6.56 21.66 17.51
C HIS A 146 5.13 21.17 17.22
N PHE A 147 4.54 21.55 16.08
CA PHE A 147 3.14 21.27 15.78
C PHE A 147 2.84 19.76 15.61
N PRO A 148 3.58 18.99 14.77
CA PRO A 148 3.34 17.54 14.62
C PRO A 148 3.67 16.73 15.88
N HIS A 149 4.54 17.26 16.74
CA HIS A 149 4.93 16.65 18.01
C HIS A 149 4.09 17.14 19.20
N GLY A 150 3.20 18.11 18.98
CA GLY A 150 2.37 18.70 20.01
C GLY A 150 1.36 17.69 20.56
N VAL A 151 1.10 17.76 21.86
CA VAL A 151 0.14 16.89 22.57
C VAL A 151 -1.24 16.93 21.90
N LEU A 152 -1.66 18.11 21.44
CA LEU A 152 -2.94 18.29 20.77
C LEU A 152 -3.00 17.53 19.44
N TRP A 153 -2.00 17.68 18.57
CA TRP A 153 -1.97 16.95 17.29
C TRP A 153 -1.84 15.44 17.49
N GLN A 154 -0.98 15.00 18.41
CA GLN A 154 -0.83 13.58 18.73
C GLN A 154 -2.12 12.97 19.26
N SER A 155 -2.85 13.68 20.14
CA SER A 155 -4.15 13.22 20.64
C SER A 155 -5.16 13.05 19.51
N ILE A 156 -5.30 14.05 18.62
CA ILE A 156 -6.19 13.96 17.45
C ILE A 156 -5.80 12.79 16.57
N PHE A 157 -4.51 12.65 16.26
CA PHE A 157 -4.00 11.57 15.42
C PHE A 157 -4.41 10.20 15.98
N TRP A 158 -4.13 9.94 17.25
CA TRP A 158 -4.45 8.66 17.90
C TRP A 158 -5.94 8.44 18.06
N THR A 159 -6.72 9.48 18.41
CA THR A 159 -8.18 9.39 18.51
C THR A 159 -8.81 9.03 17.16
N VAL A 160 -8.42 9.68 16.07
CA VAL A 160 -8.92 9.37 14.73
C VAL A 160 -8.51 7.97 14.31
N LEU A 161 -7.25 7.58 14.55
CA LEU A 161 -6.75 6.25 14.20
C LEU A 161 -7.50 5.13 14.93
N ILE A 162 -7.71 5.28 16.24
CA ILE A 162 -8.50 4.33 17.04
C ILE A 162 -9.96 4.33 16.56
N GLY A 163 -10.53 5.48 16.25
CA GLY A 163 -11.87 5.61 15.70
C GLY A 163 -12.04 4.83 14.39
N LEU A 164 -11.10 4.97 13.45
CA LEU A 164 -11.11 4.23 12.18
C LEU A 164 -11.00 2.72 12.38
N VAL A 165 -10.17 2.27 13.32
CA VAL A 165 -10.05 0.85 13.67
C VAL A 165 -11.36 0.31 14.24
N ILE A 166 -11.99 1.03 15.17
CA ILE A 166 -13.27 0.63 15.77
C ILE A 166 -14.38 0.59 14.72
N ILE A 167 -14.49 1.62 13.89
CA ILE A 167 -15.49 1.69 12.82
C ILE A 167 -15.29 0.54 11.82
N GLY A 168 -14.04 0.29 11.39
CA GLY A 168 -13.70 -0.81 10.50
C GLY A 168 -14.02 -2.17 11.09
N TRP A 169 -13.69 -2.38 12.37
CA TRP A 169 -13.98 -3.64 13.05
C TRP A 169 -15.48 -3.87 13.23
N LEU A 170 -16.23 -2.87 13.69
CA LEU A 170 -17.69 -2.96 13.84
C LEU A 170 -18.38 -3.20 12.50
N GLY A 171 -17.96 -2.50 11.44
CA GLY A 171 -18.47 -2.71 10.09
C GLY A 171 -18.24 -4.13 9.59
N SER A 172 -17.04 -4.67 9.81
CA SER A 172 -16.68 -6.05 9.47
C SER A 172 -17.55 -7.08 10.21
N VAL A 173 -17.76 -6.91 11.53
CA VAL A 173 -18.57 -7.83 12.35
C VAL A 173 -20.04 -7.83 11.92
N VAL A 174 -20.62 -6.66 11.60
CA VAL A 174 -22.03 -6.55 11.16
C VAL A 174 -22.25 -7.23 9.81
N LYS A 175 -21.32 -7.08 8.86
CA LYS A 175 -21.42 -7.66 7.51
C LYS A 175 -21.30 -9.19 7.55
N ASN A 176 -20.42 -9.73 8.41
CA ASN A 176 -20.23 -11.18 8.54
C ASN A 176 -21.47 -11.91 9.09
N LYS A 177 -22.30 -11.24 9.91
CA LYS A 177 -23.54 -11.83 10.48
C LYS A 177 -24.67 -11.99 9.46
N LYS A 178 -24.67 -11.24 8.36
CA LYS A 178 -25.65 -11.36 7.26
C LYS A 178 -25.31 -12.47 6.27
N SER A 179 -24.04 -12.89 6.17
CA SER A 179 -23.61 -13.95 5.24
C SER A 179 -23.91 -15.37 5.74
N HIS A 180 -24.34 -15.54 7.00
CA HIS A 180 -24.64 -16.83 7.64
C HIS A 180 -26.13 -17.01 8.01
N LYS A 181 -27.03 -16.26 7.38
CA LYS A 181 -28.48 -16.39 7.56
C LYS A 181 -29.16 -16.56 6.21
#